data_AF-A0A357VV85-F1
#
_entry.id   AF-A0A357VV85-F1
#
_cell.length_a   1.000
_cell.length_b   1.000
_cell.length_c   1.000
_cell.angle_alpha   90.00
_cell.angle_beta   90.00
_cell.angle_gamma   90.00
#
_symmetry.space_group_name_H-M   'P 1'
#
loop_
_entity.id
_entity.type
_entity.pdbx_description
1 polymer ?
#
loop_
_entity_poly.entity_id
_entity_poly.type
_entity_poly.pdbx_seq_one_letter_code
_entity_poly.pdbx_strand_id
1 'polypeptide(L)'
;MEVKFPKKYQKKINSAYVNPGIVLLLENFTKEVLFEFEVTIIIHSDPLKVPDNLYKLIKICNSFSIFTIKNIEETHYLEEQKVKISSSQGENVVEINYETLQKE
;
A
#
# COMPACT_ATOMS: atom_id res chain seq x y z
N MET A 1 4.45 14.69 -8.76
CA MET A 1 3.36 15.13 -7.86
C MET A 1 3.19 14.06 -6.80
N GLU A 2 3.32 14.40 -5.52
CA GLU A 2 3.02 13.45 -4.43
C GLU A 2 1.52 13.14 -4.43
N VAL A 3 1.18 11.87 -4.64
CA VAL A 3 -0.21 11.42 -4.55
C VAL A 3 -0.59 11.38 -3.08
N LYS A 4 -1.47 12.30 -2.66
CA LYS A 4 -1.93 12.37 -1.26
C LYS A 4 -3.23 11.60 -1.09
N PHE A 5 -3.26 10.69 -0.10
CA PHE A 5 -4.48 10.00 0.28
C PHE A 5 -5.57 10.99 0.73
N PRO A 6 -6.84 10.77 0.32
CA PRO A 6 -7.97 11.52 0.85
C PRO A 6 -8.03 11.48 2.38
N LYS A 7 -8.38 12.61 3.01
CA LYS A 7 -8.36 12.77 4.48
C LYS A 7 -9.18 11.70 5.23
N LYS A 8 -10.25 11.20 4.62
CA LYS A 8 -11.13 10.17 5.21
C LYS A 8 -10.42 8.86 5.57
N TYR A 9 -9.31 8.54 4.91
CA TYR A 9 -8.52 7.33 5.20
C TYR A 9 -7.37 7.56 6.19
N GLN A 10 -6.89 8.79 6.33
CA GLN A 10 -5.65 9.11 7.05
C GLN A 10 -5.67 8.63 8.49
N LYS A 11 -6.81 8.75 9.19
CA LYS A 11 -6.94 8.27 10.57
C LYS A 11 -6.63 6.77 10.68
N LYS A 12 -7.25 5.95 9.82
CA LYS A 12 -7.06 4.49 9.80
C LYS A 12 -5.65 4.10 9.34
N ILE A 13 -5.12 4.79 8.32
CA ILE A 13 -3.73 4.60 7.86
C ILE A 13 -2.75 4.85 9.01
N ASN A 14 -2.87 5.99 9.70
CA ASN A 14 -1.93 6.36 10.77
C ASN A 14 -2.02 5.40 11.96
N SER A 15 -3.22 4.93 12.31
CA SER A 15 -3.43 3.97 13.41
C SER A 15 -3.09 2.52 13.05
N ALA A 16 -2.88 2.18 11.78
CA ALA A 16 -2.59 0.82 11.38
C ALA A 16 -1.29 0.32 12.03
N TYR A 17 -1.36 -0.82 12.71
CA TYR A 17 -0.19 -1.43 13.33
C TYR A 17 0.66 -2.13 12.27
N VAL A 18 1.96 -1.82 12.26
CA VAL A 18 2.97 -2.52 11.45
C VAL A 18 3.96 -3.13 12.43
N ASN A 19 4.27 -4.41 12.24
CA ASN A 19 5.17 -5.14 13.12
C ASN A 19 6.57 -4.47 13.12
N PRO A 20 7.12 -4.08 14.28
CA PRO A 20 8.43 -3.43 14.37
C PRO A 20 9.58 -4.21 13.73
N GLY A 21 9.53 -5.55 13.77
CA GLY A 21 10.53 -6.40 13.12
C GLY A 21 10.51 -6.28 11.60
N ILE A 22 9.31 -6.15 11.00
CA ILE A 22 9.17 -5.88 9.56
C ILE A 22 9.68 -4.47 9.24
N VAL A 23 9.40 -3.49 10.11
CA VAL A 23 9.90 -2.12 9.94
C VAL A 23 11.42 -2.11 9.90
N LEU A 24 12.07 -2.75 10.88
CA LEU A 24 13.53 -2.85 10.95
C LEU A 24 14.12 -3.60 9.74
N LEU A 25 13.48 -4.68 9.30
CA LEU A 25 13.92 -5.43 8.11
C LEU A 25 13.89 -4.55 6.86
N LEU A 26 12.76 -3.89 6.61
CA LEU A 26 12.58 -3.02 5.44
C LEU A 26 13.52 -1.81 5.51
N GLU A 27 13.68 -1.19 6.67
CA GLU A 27 14.58 -0.06 6.84
C GLU A 27 16.03 -0.44 6.49
N ASN A 28 16.50 -1.61 6.92
CA ASN A 28 17.86 -2.05 6.59
C ASN A 28 17.98 -2.55 5.15
N PHE A 29 16.97 -3.25 4.62
CA PHE A 29 16.96 -3.69 3.23
C PHE A 29 17.00 -2.50 2.27
N THR A 30 16.24 -1.45 2.56
CA THR A 30 16.11 -0.27 1.69
C THR A 30 17.31 0.67 1.71
N LYS A 31 18.23 0.56 2.69
CA LYS A 31 19.46 1.38 2.74
C LYS A 31 20.38 1.17 1.55
N GLU A 32 20.46 -0.07 1.06
CA GLU A 32 21.39 -0.48 -0.01
C GLU A 32 20.69 -0.61 -1.37
N VAL A 33 19.38 -0.33 -1.43
CA VAL A 33 18.56 -0.55 -2.62
C VAL A 33 18.44 0.74 -3.43
N LEU A 34 18.89 0.67 -4.69
CA LEU A 34 18.88 1.78 -5.65
C LEU A 34 17.64 1.82 -6.56
N PHE A 35 16.69 0.90 -6.39
CA PHE A 35 15.49 0.82 -7.23
C PHE A 35 14.23 1.24 -6.46
N GLU A 36 13.33 1.92 -7.17
CA GLU A 36 12.01 2.30 -6.66
C GLU A 36 10.93 1.35 -7.20
N PHE A 37 10.00 1.00 -6.32
CA PHE A 37 8.77 0.30 -6.63
C PHE A 37 7.62 1.28 -6.80
N GLU A 38 6.87 1.13 -7.87
CA GLU A 38 5.68 1.92 -8.14
C GLU A 38 4.45 1.19 -7.61
N VAL A 39 3.62 1.92 -6.86
CA VAL A 39 2.44 1.35 -6.21
C VAL A 39 1.17 2.00 -6.75
N THR A 40 0.23 1.18 -7.20
CA THR A 40 -1.14 1.59 -7.56
C THR A 40 -2.13 0.92 -6.63
N ILE A 41 -3.09 1.69 -6.14
CA ILE A 41 -4.01 1.26 -5.08
C ILE A 41 -5.43 1.48 -5.54
N ILE A 42 -6.24 0.42 -5.51
CA ILE A 42 -7.69 0.51 -5.68
C ILE A 42 -8.30 0.26 -4.30
N ILE A 43 -9.01 1.25 -3.77
CA ILE A 43 -9.53 1.25 -2.41
C ILE A 43 -11.04 1.51 -2.42
N HIS A 44 -11.79 0.88 -1.51
CA HIS A 44 -13.22 1.15 -1.42
C HIS A 44 -13.48 2.57 -0.90
N SER A 45 -14.39 3.28 -1.56
CA SER A 45 -14.82 4.67 -1.28
C SER A 45 -15.29 4.91 0.16
N ASP A 46 -15.95 3.93 0.76
CA ASP A 46 -16.28 3.87 2.20
C ASP A 46 -15.10 3.28 3.02
N PRO A 47 -14.45 4.07 3.90
CA PRO A 47 -13.32 3.63 4.73
C PRO A 47 -13.64 2.45 5.67
N LEU A 48 -14.90 2.20 5.99
CA LEU A 48 -15.31 1.08 6.86
C LEU A 48 -15.27 -0.26 6.12
N LYS A 49 -15.36 -0.25 4.80
CA LYS A 49 -15.35 -1.43 3.93
C LYS A 49 -13.96 -1.79 3.39
N VAL A 50 -12.95 -1.02 3.78
CA VAL A 50 -11.56 -1.25 3.42
C VAL A 50 -10.94 -2.26 4.39
N PRO A 51 -10.33 -3.35 3.91
CA PRO A 51 -9.63 -4.30 4.76
C PRO A 51 -8.50 -3.67 5.56
N ASP A 52 -8.30 -4.11 6.80
CA ASP A 52 -7.25 -3.54 7.67
C ASP A 52 -5.84 -3.75 7.11
N ASN A 53 -5.58 -4.86 6.41
CA ASN A 53 -4.29 -5.09 5.77
C ASN A 53 -4.02 -4.12 4.62
N LEU A 54 -5.05 -3.62 3.94
CA LEU A 54 -4.86 -2.58 2.94
C LEU A 54 -4.36 -1.29 3.61
N TYR A 55 -4.91 -0.92 4.77
CA TYR A 55 -4.39 0.21 5.55
C TYR A 55 -2.95 -0.01 6.04
N LYS A 56 -2.61 -1.22 6.50
CA LYS A 56 -1.23 -1.57 6.90
C LYS A 56 -0.26 -1.44 5.72
N LEU A 57 -0.62 -1.97 4.55
CA LEU A 57 0.20 -1.88 3.33
C LEU A 57 0.39 -0.43 2.89
N ILE A 58 -0.68 0.37 2.90
CA ILE A 58 -0.60 1.81 2.61
C ILE A 58 0.36 2.50 3.57
N LYS A 59 0.28 2.19 4.87
CA LYS A 59 1.21 2.76 5.86
C LYS A 59 2.65 2.38 5.56
N ILE A 60 2.93 1.12 5.21
CA ILE A 60 4.26 0.67 4.80
C ILE A 60 4.73 1.47 3.57
N CYS A 61 3.91 1.54 2.52
CA CYS A 61 4.27 2.27 1.30
C CYS A 61 4.56 3.75 1.56
N ASN A 62 3.84 4.39 2.49
CA ASN A 62 4.10 5.78 2.89
C ASN A 62 5.32 5.94 3.80
N SER A 63 5.78 4.88 4.47
CA SER A 63 6.85 4.97 5.47
C SER A 63 8.24 4.70 4.89
N PHE A 64 8.34 4.00 3.76
CA PHE A 64 9.62 3.63 3.14
C PHE A 64 9.75 4.27 1.76
N SER A 65 10.86 4.98 1.55
CA SER A 65 11.15 5.72 0.31
C SER A 65 11.29 4.82 -0.93
N ILE A 66 11.48 3.52 -0.75
CA ILE A 66 11.53 2.56 -1.86
C ILE A 66 10.18 2.43 -2.58
N PHE A 67 9.07 2.78 -1.93
CA PHE A 67 7.73 2.69 -2.52
C PHE A 67 7.22 4.08 -2.91
N THR A 68 6.87 4.22 -4.18
CA THR A 68 6.29 5.45 -4.74
C THR A 68 4.86 5.17 -5.16
N ILE A 69 3.88 5.71 -4.41
CA ILE A 69 2.46 5.58 -4.76
C ILE A 69 2.16 6.50 -5.95
N LYS A 70 1.85 5.91 -7.10
CA LYS A 70 1.60 6.63 -8.36
C LYS A 70 0.13 6.94 -8.58
N ASN A 71 -0.76 6.11 -8.05
CA ASN A 71 -2.19 6.26 -8.27
C ASN A 71 -3.01 5.64 -7.14
N ILE A 72 -4.12 6.30 -6.82
CA ILE A 72 -5.13 5.85 -5.86
C ILE A 72 -6.49 6.02 -6.51
N GLU A 73 -7.19 4.92 -6.74
CA GLU A 73 -8.52 4.90 -7.33
C GLU A 73 -9.54 4.44 -6.29
N GLU A 74 -10.69 5.12 -6.25
CA GLU A 74 -11.80 4.69 -5.40
C GLU A 74 -12.77 3.80 -6.18
N THR A 75 -13.20 2.71 -5.56
CA THR A 75 -14.26 1.82 -6.08
C THR A 75 -15.44 1.74 -5.12
N HIS A 76 -16.59 1.29 -5.62
CA HIS A 76 -17.76 0.93 -4.82
C HIS A 76 -17.92 -0.59 -4.65
N TYR A 77 -17.03 -1.39 -5.26
CA TYR A 77 -17.08 -2.85 -5.23
C TYR A 77 -15.98 -3.40 -4.32
N LEU A 78 -16.34 -4.32 -3.42
CA LEU A 78 -15.41 -4.91 -2.46
C LEU A 78 -14.29 -5.69 -3.15
N GLU A 79 -14.65 -6.54 -4.12
CA GLU A 79 -13.76 -7.45 -4.84
C GLU A 79 -12.71 -6.75 -5.71
N GLU A 80 -12.96 -5.48 -6.07
CA GLU A 80 -12.05 -4.71 -6.92
C GLU A 80 -10.88 -4.09 -6.15
N GLN A 81 -10.94 -4.10 -4.81
CA GLN A 81 -9.88 -3.55 -3.97
C GLN A 81 -8.59 -4.36 -4.13
N LYS A 82 -7.48 -3.67 -4.42
CA LYS A 82 -6.18 -4.31 -4.64
C LYS A 82 -5.01 -3.35 -4.54
N VAL A 83 -3.83 -3.92 -4.36
CA VAL A 83 -2.54 -3.21 -4.48
C VAL A 83 -1.75 -3.83 -5.61
N LYS A 84 -1.27 -3.02 -6.53
CA LYS A 84 -0.32 -3.42 -7.58
C LYS A 84 1.02 -2.79 -7.27
N ILE A 85 2.07 -3.61 -7.23
CA ILE A 85 3.44 -3.18 -7.04
C ILE A 85 4.23 -3.60 -8.28
N SER A 86 4.81 -2.63 -8.98
CA SER A 86 5.64 -2.86 -10.15
C SER A 86 7.04 -2.30 -9.94
N SER A 87 8.04 -2.96 -10.51
CA SER A 87 9.37 -2.38 -10.61
C SER A 87 9.42 -1.39 -11.76
N SER A 88 10.08 -0.25 -11.56
CA SER A 88 10.38 0.68 -12.66
C SER A 88 11.30 0.09 -13.74
N GLN A 89 11.97 -1.04 -13.46
CA GLN A 89 12.97 -1.66 -14.32
C GLN A 89 12.55 -3.02 -14.91
N GLY A 90 11.32 -3.49 -14.70
CA GLY A 90 10.91 -4.82 -15.19
C GLY A 90 9.40 -5.00 -15.31
N GLU A 91 9.00 -6.05 -16.03
CA GLU A 91 7.58 -6.35 -16.34
C GLU A 91 6.83 -7.06 -15.21
N ASN A 92 7.52 -7.44 -14.13
CA ASN A 92 6.92 -8.19 -13.04
C ASN A 92 6.04 -7.28 -12.17
N VAL A 93 4.74 -7.54 -12.19
CA VAL A 93 3.74 -6.89 -11.34
C VAL A 93 3.31 -7.87 -10.26
N VAL A 94 3.49 -7.48 -9.00
CA VAL A 94 2.88 -8.18 -7.87
C VAL A 94 1.50 -7.58 -7.64
N GLU A 95 0.46 -8.39 -7.77
CA GLU A 95 -0.92 -8.00 -7.46
C GLU A 95 -1.36 -8.66 -6.14
N ILE A 96 -1.75 -7.83 -5.18
CA ILE A 96 -2.35 -8.26 -3.92
C ILE A 96 -3.85 -7.97 -4.03
N ASN A 97 -4.63 -9.02 -4.29
CA ASN A 97 -6.07 -8.94 -4.50
C ASN A 97 -6.86 -8.85 -3.18
N TYR A 98 -8.16 -8.56 -3.29
CA TYR A 98 -9.06 -8.43 -2.14
C TYR A 98 -9.05 -9.65 -1.21
N GLU A 99 -9.11 -10.86 -1.76
CA GLU A 99 -9.09 -12.10 -0.99
C GLU A 99 -7.83 -12.22 -0.11
N THR A 100 -6.68 -11.79 -0.61
CA THR A 100 -5.43 -11.77 0.17
C THR A 100 -5.45 -10.66 1.21
N LEU A 101 -6.02 -9.50 0.88
CA LEU A 101 -6.16 -8.36 1.79
C LEU A 101 -7.12 -8.65 2.97
N GLN A 102 -8.03 -9.62 2.82
CA GLN A 102 -8.94 -10.03 3.90
C GLN A 102 -8.33 -10.97 4.95
N LYS A 103 -7.25 -11.69 4.63
CA LYS A 103 -6.67 -12.70 5.55
C LYS A 103 -6.04 -12.04 6.77
N GLU A 104 -6.25 -12.56 7.98
CA GLU A 104 -5.66 -12.02 9.21
C GLU A 104 -4.14 -12.17 9.31
#